data_AF-A0A968TLF6-F1
#
_entry.id   AF-A0A968TLF6-F1
#
_cell.length_a   1.000
_cell.length_b   1.000
_cell.length_c   1.000
_cell.angle_alpha   90.00
_cell.angle_beta   90.00
_cell.angle_gamma   90.00
#
_symmetry.space_group_name_H-M   'P 1'
#
loop_
_entity.id
_entity.type
_entity.pdbx_description
1 polymer ?
#
loop_
_entity_poly.entity_id
_entity_poly.type
_entity_poly.pdbx_seq_one_letter_code
_entity_poly.pdbx_strand_id
1 'polypeptide(L)'
;MFPANTNHAWLTSAFGILPASILFLIASHLYLSDGKRNRTLSYLLIFTSLFCYEKFLPMFWVAPLLKPTWKWNARSRREQLRHTAILIALMLIVLLIRKLIGEARVNQAIDSDGVMQVLLSLVAGPLISIGAFIFKPLQALMMLETKWIVPLSLLLVAIACGLYFAQLNFQTKRSSNASIKQPQHQSSSLWRLGLAGFAALILAYVLTLTGSEENIYLVNGRASLVHLAAAFGTAILCGCACCGIQLAVSRDRRNSIIAVALASFFMLLIVSGFKNQQEFVAIAQYQRTFWTDVAKLCPDMTRRSIILIDFNQDPVGLDRVQSFNSRFPGLLGLIYKFPSDWINSENPLQSVQPRAYRLDDDWQEQIAIEDDFLQINREVALDRRDLPGRIRSSRVIFLRSQEGRLSRQFEPLVVGDRTFNLKQNQTQLKAPPFPPNFMFDLLMFPTDSQSPADLQSRDRELLDR
;
A
#
# COMPACT_ATOMS: atom_id res chain seq x y z
N MET A 1 9.38 3.71 3.99
CA MET A 1 8.14 2.97 4.31
C MET A 1 7.31 2.59 3.09
N PHE A 2 7.34 3.35 2.00
CA PHE A 2 6.55 3.03 0.80
C PHE A 2 7.38 2.24 -0.22
N PRO A 3 6.83 1.14 -0.77
CA PRO A 3 7.46 0.38 -1.84
C PRO A 3 7.49 1.19 -3.16
N ALA A 4 8.39 0.82 -4.07
CA ALA A 4 8.47 1.28 -5.43
C ALA A 4 7.33 0.57 -6.15
N ASN A 5 6.40 1.36 -6.65
CA ASN A 5 5.08 0.86 -7.00
C ASN A 5 5.08 0.11 -8.34
N THR A 6 4.28 -0.96 -8.46
CA THR A 6 3.92 -1.62 -9.73
C THR A 6 2.94 -0.76 -10.53
N ASN A 7 2.86 -0.88 -11.87
CA ASN A 7 2.18 0.07 -12.79
C ASN A 7 0.86 0.70 -12.30
N HIS A 8 -0.13 -0.04 -11.77
CA HIS A 8 -1.38 0.59 -11.29
C HIS A 8 -1.20 1.30 -9.93
N ALA A 9 -0.39 0.75 -9.04
CA ALA A 9 -0.01 1.42 -7.78
C ALA A 9 0.90 2.62 -8.07
N TRP A 10 1.71 2.56 -9.12
CA TRP A 10 2.54 3.65 -9.60
C TRP A 10 1.66 4.74 -10.15
N LEU A 11 0.64 4.43 -10.96
CA LEU A 11 -0.33 5.42 -11.41
C LEU A 11 -1.09 6.05 -10.23
N THR A 12 -1.56 5.26 -9.27
CA THR A 12 -2.27 5.76 -8.08
C THR A 12 -1.37 6.64 -7.20
N SER A 13 -0.11 6.25 -7.05
CA SER A 13 0.90 7.00 -6.29
C SER A 13 1.35 8.25 -7.03
N ALA A 14 1.74 8.14 -8.31
CA ALA A 14 2.36 9.17 -9.12
C ALA A 14 1.35 10.21 -9.62
N PHE A 15 0.10 9.82 -9.90
CA PHE A 15 -0.93 10.74 -10.36
C PHE A 15 -2.00 11.07 -9.30
N GLY A 16 -2.09 10.29 -8.23
CA GLY A 16 -3.00 10.56 -7.10
C GLY A 16 -2.27 11.11 -5.89
N ILE A 17 -1.59 10.25 -5.14
CA ILE A 17 -1.20 10.59 -3.76
C ILE A 17 0.01 11.54 -3.70
N LEU A 18 1.04 11.34 -4.54
CA LEU A 18 2.21 12.21 -4.57
C LEU A 18 1.85 13.64 -5.00
N PRO A 19 1.08 13.87 -6.10
CA PRO A 19 0.60 15.20 -6.44
C PRO A 19 -0.19 15.84 -5.31
N ALA A 20 -1.10 15.09 -4.66
CA ALA A 20 -1.86 15.61 -3.52
C ALA A 20 -0.96 16.03 -2.35
N SER A 21 0.08 15.24 -2.05
CA SER A 21 1.05 15.56 -0.99
C SER A 21 1.85 16.82 -1.31
N ILE A 22 2.29 16.99 -2.56
CA ILE A 22 3.01 18.18 -3.03
C ILE A 22 2.09 19.40 -2.96
N LEU A 23 0.87 19.30 -3.47
CA LEU A 23 -0.14 20.36 -3.41
C LEU A 23 -0.43 20.77 -1.96
N PHE A 24 -0.56 19.80 -1.06
CA PHE A 24 -0.75 20.05 0.38
C PHE A 24 0.44 20.77 1.01
N LEU A 25 1.67 20.35 0.70
CA LEU A 25 2.88 20.99 1.23
C LEU A 25 3.03 22.43 0.71
N ILE A 26 2.79 22.66 -0.58
CA ILE A 26 2.81 24.01 -1.18
C ILE A 26 1.68 24.86 -0.59
N ALA A 27 0.47 24.31 -0.47
CA ALA A 27 -0.66 25.01 0.16
C ALA A 27 -0.32 25.40 1.60
N SER A 28 0.28 24.49 2.38
CA SER A 28 0.70 24.74 3.76
C SER A 28 1.76 25.82 3.82
N HIS A 29 2.76 25.76 2.94
CA HIS A 29 3.78 26.79 2.84
C HIS A 29 3.18 28.17 2.51
N LEU A 30 2.35 28.26 1.47
CA LEU A 30 1.69 29.52 1.07
C LEU A 30 0.74 30.07 2.13
N TYR A 31 0.08 29.20 2.90
CA TYR A 31 -0.78 29.63 4.00
C TYR A 31 0.01 30.26 5.15
N LEU A 32 1.20 29.71 5.40
CA LEU A 32 2.15 30.19 6.40
C LEU A 32 2.90 31.44 5.93
N SER A 33 3.09 31.60 4.62
CA SER A 33 3.59 32.85 4.03
C SER A 33 2.58 33.98 4.21
N ASP A 34 3.05 35.16 4.60
CA ASP A 34 2.20 36.34 4.67
C ASP A 34 1.75 36.79 3.27
N GLY A 35 0.54 37.36 3.18
CA GLY A 35 -0.03 37.89 1.94
C GLY A 35 -1.42 37.34 1.59
N LYS A 36 -2.31 38.23 1.14
CA LYS A 36 -3.69 37.86 0.74
C LYS A 36 -3.70 36.91 -0.47
N ARG A 37 -2.83 37.16 -1.46
CA ARG A 37 -2.67 36.33 -2.65
C ARG A 37 -2.26 34.89 -2.32
N ASN A 38 -1.28 34.73 -1.43
CA ASN A 38 -0.79 33.41 -1.01
C ASN A 38 -1.86 32.61 -0.27
N ARG A 39 -2.68 33.27 0.56
CA ARG A 39 -3.84 32.63 1.20
C ARG A 39 -4.86 32.13 0.18
N THR A 40 -5.22 32.93 -0.82
CA THR A 40 -6.15 32.49 -1.87
C THR A 40 -5.58 31.30 -2.64
N LEU A 41 -4.31 31.38 -3.04
CA LEU A 41 -3.63 30.27 -3.73
C LEU A 41 -3.55 29.01 -2.86
N SER A 42 -3.33 29.14 -1.55
CA SER A 42 -3.31 27.99 -0.65
C SER A 42 -4.64 27.24 -0.62
N TYR A 43 -5.77 27.96 -0.59
CA TYR A 43 -7.10 27.35 -0.65
C TYR A 43 -7.40 26.72 -2.01
N LEU A 44 -6.92 27.35 -3.09
CA LEU A 44 -7.04 26.77 -4.43
C LEU A 44 -6.26 25.46 -4.52
N LEU A 45 -5.00 25.42 -4.07
CA LEU A 45 -4.16 24.22 -4.14
C LEU A 45 -4.67 23.09 -3.25
N ILE A 46 -5.12 23.39 -2.02
CA ILE A 46 -5.68 22.34 -1.16
C ILE A 46 -7.01 21.82 -1.70
N PHE A 47 -7.82 22.68 -2.34
CA PHE A 47 -9.01 22.24 -3.06
C PHE A 47 -8.63 21.36 -4.24
N THR A 48 -7.62 21.71 -5.03
CA THR A 48 -7.11 20.86 -6.13
C THR A 48 -6.63 19.51 -5.61
N SER A 49 -6.03 19.46 -4.41
CA SER A 49 -5.57 18.19 -3.83
C SER A 49 -6.71 17.19 -3.59
N LEU A 50 -7.97 17.65 -3.45
CA LEU A 50 -9.14 16.78 -3.29
C LEU A 50 -9.41 15.90 -4.50
N PHE A 51 -9.08 16.38 -5.70
CA PHE A 51 -9.22 15.60 -6.93
C PHE A 51 -8.15 14.51 -7.06
N CYS A 52 -7.06 14.64 -6.30
CA CYS A 52 -5.94 13.71 -6.32
C CYS A 52 -6.00 12.71 -5.15
N TYR A 53 -6.12 13.22 -3.92
CA TYR A 53 -6.27 12.41 -2.70
C TYR A 53 -6.88 13.24 -1.56
N GLU A 54 -8.11 12.94 -1.19
CA GLU A 54 -8.93 13.75 -0.27
C GLU A 54 -8.40 13.88 1.16
N LYS A 55 -7.63 12.90 1.65
CA LYS A 55 -7.19 12.85 3.05
C LYS A 55 -6.26 13.98 3.48
N PHE A 56 -5.66 14.69 2.52
CA PHE A 56 -4.84 15.86 2.81
C PHE A 56 -5.65 17.10 3.19
N LEU A 57 -6.91 17.21 2.76
CA LEU A 57 -7.74 18.40 3.07
C LEU A 57 -7.97 18.54 4.58
N PRO A 58 -8.42 17.51 5.33
CA PRO A 58 -8.61 17.66 6.77
C PRO A 58 -7.34 18.05 7.51
N MET A 59 -6.17 17.54 7.10
CA MET A 59 -4.92 17.92 7.75
C MET A 59 -4.60 19.42 7.65
N PHE A 60 -5.13 20.09 6.62
CA PHE A 60 -4.94 21.51 6.44
C PHE A 60 -5.53 22.36 7.57
N TRP A 61 -6.48 21.83 8.37
CA TRP A 61 -7.00 22.49 9.58
C TRP A 61 -5.93 22.93 10.57
N VAL A 62 -4.79 22.24 10.54
CA VAL A 62 -3.65 22.47 11.44
C VAL A 62 -2.76 23.62 10.96
N ALA A 63 -2.87 24.05 9.70
CA ALA A 63 -2.01 25.09 9.13
C ALA A 63 -1.92 26.38 9.96
N PRO A 64 -3.01 26.92 10.58
CA PRO A 64 -2.91 28.10 11.45
C PRO A 64 -2.09 27.85 12.73
N LEU A 65 -2.12 26.63 13.29
CA LEU A 65 -1.41 26.26 14.50
C LEU A 65 0.12 26.21 14.29
N LEU A 66 0.56 26.02 13.04
CA LEU A 66 1.97 26.01 12.66
C LEU A 66 2.58 27.42 12.56
N LYS A 67 1.77 28.49 12.65
CA LYS A 67 2.28 29.88 12.61
C LYS A 67 3.14 30.17 13.83
N PRO A 68 4.38 30.70 13.67
CA PRO A 68 5.23 31.06 14.81
C PRO A 68 4.56 32.03 15.77
N THR A 69 3.81 32.99 15.22
CA THR A 69 3.09 34.06 15.93
C THR A 69 1.76 33.63 16.53
N TRP A 70 1.37 32.36 16.39
CA TRP A 70 0.12 31.86 16.94
C TRP A 70 0.06 32.02 18.46
N LYS A 71 -0.92 32.80 18.93
CA LYS A 71 -1.24 33.03 20.35
C LYS A 71 -2.74 32.79 20.55
N TRP A 72 -3.14 32.35 21.74
CA TRP A 72 -4.56 32.15 22.06
C TRP A 72 -5.28 33.49 22.31
N ASN A 73 -5.41 34.31 21.27
CA ASN A 73 -6.10 35.60 21.32
C ASN A 73 -7.36 35.59 20.43
N ALA A 74 -8.21 36.61 20.58
CA ALA A 74 -9.47 36.72 19.82
C ALA A 74 -9.23 36.73 18.29
N ARG A 75 -8.12 37.33 17.83
CA ARG A 75 -7.75 37.41 16.42
C ARG A 75 -7.45 36.03 15.82
N SER A 76 -6.62 35.25 16.49
CA SER A 76 -6.26 33.88 16.10
C SER A 76 -7.48 32.96 16.14
N ARG A 77 -8.35 33.06 17.15
CA ARG A 77 -9.62 32.31 17.18
C ARG A 77 -10.51 32.63 15.98
N ARG A 78 -10.67 33.91 15.64
CA ARG A 78 -11.44 34.32 14.45
C ARG A 78 -10.82 33.80 13.15
N GLU A 79 -9.49 33.77 13.06
CA GLU A 79 -8.79 33.18 11.92
C GLU A 79 -9.03 31.66 11.82
N GLN A 80 -8.96 30.91 12.94
CA GLN A 80 -9.25 29.48 12.96
C GLN A 80 -10.70 29.18 12.55
N LEU A 81 -11.66 29.94 13.08
CA LEU A 81 -13.07 29.77 12.75
C LEU A 81 -13.32 30.03 11.27
N ARG A 82 -12.76 31.09 10.71
CA ARG A 82 -12.85 31.38 9.28
C ARG A 82 -12.22 30.28 8.44
N HIS A 83 -11.03 29.82 8.82
CA HIS A 83 -10.32 28.74 8.14
C HIS A 83 -11.12 27.43 8.18
N THR A 84 -11.69 27.10 9.34
CA THR A 84 -12.55 25.93 9.54
C THR A 84 -13.80 26.00 8.69
N ALA A 85 -14.49 27.14 8.68
CA ALA A 85 -15.69 27.33 7.85
C ALA A 85 -15.39 27.14 6.36
N ILE A 86 -14.25 27.63 5.87
CA ILE A 86 -13.83 27.41 4.48
C ILE A 86 -13.58 25.93 4.22
N LEU A 87 -12.86 25.23 5.09
CA LEU A 87 -12.58 23.79 4.93
C LEU A 87 -13.84 22.93 4.96
N ILE A 88 -14.78 23.22 5.87
CA ILE A 88 -16.09 22.56 5.90
C ILE A 88 -16.84 22.79 4.59
N ALA A 89 -16.86 24.04 4.09
CA ALA A 89 -17.51 24.35 2.82
C ALA A 89 -16.90 23.56 1.65
N LEU A 90 -15.56 23.46 1.57
CA LEU A 90 -14.89 22.66 0.55
C LEU A 90 -15.23 21.15 0.66
N MET A 91 -15.28 20.60 1.88
CA MET A 91 -15.69 19.21 2.10
C MET A 91 -17.14 18.98 1.66
N LEU A 92 -18.07 19.86 2.05
CA LEU A 92 -19.48 19.74 1.70
C LEU A 92 -19.70 19.81 0.19
N ILE A 93 -18.99 20.70 -0.51
CA ILE A 93 -19.04 20.80 -1.98
C ILE A 93 -18.62 19.46 -2.61
N VAL A 94 -17.52 18.86 -2.17
CA VAL A 94 -17.05 17.58 -2.72
C VAL A 94 -18.02 16.44 -2.41
N LEU A 95 -18.52 16.36 -1.18
CA LEU A 95 -19.51 15.34 -0.79
C LEU A 95 -20.80 15.48 -1.62
N LEU A 96 -21.26 16.70 -1.86
CA LEU A 96 -22.44 16.97 -2.67
C LEU A 96 -22.21 16.57 -4.14
N ILE A 97 -21.07 16.94 -4.73
CA ILE A 97 -20.72 16.54 -6.10
C ILE A 97 -20.69 15.00 -6.23
N ARG A 98 -20.05 14.30 -5.29
CA ARG A 98 -19.98 12.83 -5.30
C ARG A 98 -21.33 12.16 -5.11
N LYS A 99 -22.18 12.74 -4.24
CA LYS A 99 -23.56 12.28 -4.08
C LYS A 99 -24.37 12.44 -5.36
N LEU A 100 -24.21 13.57 -6.07
CA LEU A 100 -24.89 13.82 -7.35
C LEU A 100 -24.39 12.89 -8.47
N ILE A 101 -23.12 12.45 -8.43
CA ILE A 101 -22.56 11.45 -9.35
C ILE A 101 -23.06 10.03 -9.03
N GLY A 102 -23.68 9.82 -7.86
CA GLY A 102 -24.18 8.52 -7.44
C GLY A 102 -23.09 7.60 -6.88
N GLU A 103 -22.02 8.16 -6.30
CA GLU A 103 -20.95 7.36 -5.70
C GLU A 103 -21.48 6.60 -4.47
N ALA A 104 -21.65 5.28 -4.60
CA ALA A 104 -22.25 4.41 -3.58
C ALA A 104 -21.61 4.52 -2.19
N ARG A 105 -20.32 4.87 -2.13
CA ARG A 105 -19.55 5.06 -0.90
C ARG A 105 -20.06 6.21 -0.04
N VAL A 106 -20.54 7.28 -0.67
CA VAL A 106 -21.08 8.45 0.07
C VAL A 106 -22.41 8.11 0.72
N ASN A 107 -23.19 7.21 0.13
CA ASN A 107 -24.45 6.76 0.72
C ASN A 107 -24.20 5.86 1.93
N GLN A 108 -23.25 4.93 1.84
CA GLN A 108 -22.84 4.06 2.96
C GLN A 108 -22.22 4.84 4.13
N ALA A 109 -21.52 5.95 3.84
CA ALA A 109 -20.90 6.79 4.86
C ALA A 109 -21.91 7.50 5.79
N ILE A 110 -23.18 7.60 5.39
CA ILE A 110 -24.24 8.26 6.17
C ILE A 110 -24.97 7.26 7.08
N ASP A 111 -24.77 5.96 6.90
CA ASP A 111 -25.34 4.92 7.74
C ASP A 111 -24.62 4.83 9.10
N SER A 112 -25.29 4.27 10.11
CA SER A 112 -24.75 4.15 11.48
C SER A 112 -23.40 3.46 11.53
N ASP A 113 -23.21 2.45 10.69
CA ASP A 113 -21.99 1.66 10.62
C ASP A 113 -20.84 2.51 10.05
N GLY A 114 -21.11 3.31 9.02
CA GLY A 114 -20.15 4.25 8.45
C GLY A 114 -19.68 5.30 9.46
N VAL A 115 -20.59 5.83 10.28
CA VAL A 115 -20.22 6.78 11.37
C VAL A 115 -19.32 6.10 12.41
N MET A 116 -19.68 4.90 12.85
CA MET A 116 -18.88 4.14 13.82
C MET A 116 -17.47 3.86 13.28
N GLN A 117 -17.36 3.51 11.99
CA GLN A 117 -16.09 3.28 11.32
C GLN A 117 -15.20 4.53 11.30
N VAL A 118 -15.76 5.73 11.11
CA VAL A 118 -14.98 6.98 11.23
C VAL A 118 -14.43 7.13 12.63
N LEU A 119 -15.29 6.99 13.64
CA LEU A 119 -14.89 7.14 15.04
C LEU A 119 -13.78 6.16 15.40
N LEU A 120 -13.89 4.90 14.96
CA LEU A 120 -12.85 3.89 15.14
C LEU A 120 -11.56 4.29 14.42
N SER A 121 -11.66 4.77 13.18
CA SER A 121 -10.50 5.21 12.37
C SER A 121 -9.73 6.36 13.03
N LEU A 122 -10.43 7.29 13.66
CA LEU A 122 -9.84 8.45 14.36
C LEU A 122 -8.99 8.05 15.57
N VAL A 123 -9.20 6.85 16.12
CA VAL A 123 -8.44 6.32 17.27
C VAL A 123 -7.43 5.28 16.82
N ALA A 124 -7.88 4.25 16.09
CA ALA A 124 -7.05 3.15 15.63
C ALA A 124 -5.95 3.63 14.68
N GLY A 125 -6.28 4.50 13.71
CA GLY A 125 -5.34 5.02 12.72
C GLY A 125 -4.11 5.70 13.34
N PRO A 126 -4.28 6.68 14.23
CA PRO A 126 -3.18 7.31 14.96
C PRO A 126 -2.35 6.33 15.80
N LEU A 127 -3.00 5.43 16.55
CA LEU A 127 -2.32 4.43 17.37
C LEU A 127 -1.46 3.49 16.53
N ILE A 128 -1.99 2.99 15.42
CA ILE A 128 -1.29 2.10 14.48
C ILE A 128 -0.13 2.85 13.81
N SER A 129 -0.33 4.12 13.45
CA SER A 129 0.71 4.95 12.83
C SER A 129 1.89 5.17 13.78
N ILE A 130 1.61 5.53 15.03
CA ILE A 130 2.64 5.73 16.06
C ILE A 130 3.30 4.38 16.39
N GLY A 131 2.50 3.33 16.55
CA GLY A 131 2.97 1.97 16.79
C GLY A 131 3.91 1.48 15.69
N ALA A 132 3.66 1.82 14.43
CA ALA A 132 4.54 1.47 13.31
C ALA A 132 5.94 2.08 13.44
N PHE A 133 6.09 3.28 14.02
CA PHE A 133 7.42 3.87 14.26
C PHE A 133 8.23 3.11 15.32
N ILE A 134 7.58 2.36 16.21
CA ILE A 134 8.23 1.54 17.24
C ILE A 134 8.45 0.12 16.70
N PHE A 135 7.42 -0.47 16.11
CA PHE A 135 7.41 -1.85 15.66
C PHE A 135 8.32 -2.09 14.44
N LYS A 136 8.35 -1.18 13.47
CA LYS A 136 9.10 -1.39 12.22
C LYS A 136 10.62 -1.44 12.39
N PRO A 137 11.25 -0.57 13.21
CA PRO A 137 12.67 -0.70 13.52
C PRO A 137 12.99 -2.00 14.24
N LEU A 138 12.16 -2.40 15.21
CA LEU A 138 12.32 -3.64 15.94
C LEU A 138 12.21 -4.85 15.01
N GLN A 139 11.21 -4.85 14.14
CA GLN A 139 11.02 -5.85 13.09
C GLN A 139 12.23 -5.90 12.15
N ALA A 140 12.75 -4.75 11.72
CA ALA A 140 13.94 -4.69 10.87
C ALA A 140 15.17 -5.29 11.56
N LEU A 141 15.32 -5.07 12.87
CA LEU A 141 16.41 -5.62 13.66
C LEU A 141 16.29 -7.13 13.83
N MET A 142 15.10 -7.65 14.11
CA MET A 142 14.82 -9.09 14.22
C MET A 142 14.99 -9.84 12.89
N MET A 143 14.81 -9.13 11.77
CA MET A 143 14.86 -9.70 10.43
C MET A 143 16.10 -9.27 9.65
N LEU A 144 17.13 -8.78 10.35
CA LEU A 144 18.34 -8.27 9.74
C LEU A 144 19.17 -9.45 9.20
N GLU A 145 19.13 -9.64 7.88
CA GLU A 145 19.99 -10.63 7.23
C GLU A 145 21.46 -10.17 7.29
N THR A 146 22.39 -11.13 7.36
CA THR A 146 23.84 -10.88 7.44
C THR A 146 24.37 -9.98 6.31
N LYS A 147 23.76 -10.08 5.11
CA LYS A 147 24.11 -9.23 3.96
C LYS A 147 23.93 -7.73 4.19
N TRP A 148 23.03 -7.34 5.11
CA TRP A 148 22.77 -5.94 5.41
C TRP A 148 23.69 -5.37 6.49
N ILE A 149 24.34 -6.20 7.32
CA ILE A 149 25.15 -5.75 8.45
C ILE A 149 26.29 -4.82 8.01
N VAL A 150 27.04 -5.21 6.98
CA VAL A 150 28.19 -4.45 6.47
C VAL A 150 27.79 -3.06 5.94
N PRO A 151 26.89 -2.91 4.96
CA PRO A 151 26.49 -1.59 4.47
C PRO A 151 25.86 -0.72 5.57
N LEU A 152 25.12 -1.33 6.51
CA LEU A 152 24.54 -0.61 7.65
C LEU A 152 25.63 -0.03 8.56
N SER A 153 26.63 -0.83 8.87
CA SER A 153 27.74 -0.44 9.74
C SER A 153 28.58 0.66 9.09
N LEU A 154 28.86 0.56 7.79
CA LEU A 154 29.56 1.60 7.04
C LEU A 154 28.78 2.92 7.01
N LEU A 155 27.46 2.86 6.78
CA LEU A 155 26.60 4.04 6.80
C LEU A 155 26.55 4.69 8.19
N LEU A 156 26.45 3.89 9.25
CA LEU A 156 26.51 4.39 10.63
C LEU A 156 27.84 5.06 10.94
N VAL A 157 28.95 4.45 10.54
CA VAL A 157 30.29 5.04 10.70
C VAL A 157 30.38 6.35 9.92
N ALA A 158 29.89 6.40 8.68
CA ALA A 158 29.88 7.63 7.88
C ALA A 158 29.05 8.75 8.55
N ILE A 159 27.88 8.42 9.10
CA ILE A 159 27.05 9.38 9.84
C ILE A 159 27.76 9.84 11.12
N ALA A 160 28.34 8.92 11.89
CA ALA A 160 29.07 9.23 13.12
C ALA A 160 30.29 10.14 12.83
N CYS A 161 31.07 9.82 11.80
CA CYS A 161 32.17 10.66 11.32
C CYS A 161 31.69 12.03 10.86
N GLY A 162 30.62 12.09 10.06
CA GLY A 162 30.03 13.35 9.60
C GLY A 162 29.56 14.24 10.75
N LEU A 163 28.90 13.65 11.76
CA LEU A 163 28.50 14.35 12.99
C LEU A 163 29.71 14.82 13.79
N TYR A 164 30.76 14.00 13.91
CA TYR A 164 32.00 14.36 14.60
C TYR A 164 32.69 15.57 13.92
N PHE A 165 32.86 15.53 12.59
CA PHE A 165 33.43 16.66 11.84
C PHE A 165 32.55 17.91 11.88
N ALA A 166 31.23 17.76 11.82
CA ALA A 166 30.30 18.89 11.97
C ALA A 166 30.45 19.54 13.36
N GLN A 167 30.61 18.76 14.42
CA GLN A 167 30.86 19.26 15.77
C GLN A 167 32.20 20.02 15.89
N LEU A 168 33.28 19.48 15.32
CA LEU A 168 34.59 20.15 15.30
C LEU A 168 34.53 21.50 14.58
N ASN A 169 33.84 21.56 13.44
CA ASN A 169 33.64 22.79 12.67
C ASN A 169 32.71 23.80 13.37
N PHE A 170 31.80 23.34 14.22
CA PHE A 170 30.92 24.20 15.01
C PHE A 170 31.62 24.77 16.24
N GLN A 171 32.45 23.98 16.92
CA GLN A 171 33.20 24.42 18.11
C GLN A 171 34.25 25.47 17.77
N THR A 172 34.94 25.34 16.63
CA THR A 172 35.90 26.35 16.14
C THR A 172 35.23 27.69 15.82
N LYS A 173 33.96 27.70 15.38
CA LYS A 173 33.20 28.94 15.10
C LYS A 173 32.53 29.57 16.34
N ARG A 174 32.23 28.78 17.38
CA ARG A 174 31.53 29.26 18.59
C ARG A 174 32.43 29.97 19.60
N SER A 175 33.76 29.83 19.46
CA SER A 175 34.73 30.47 20.36
C SER A 175 34.88 31.98 20.15
N SER A 176 34.33 32.58 19.08
CA SER A 176 34.54 34.01 18.79
C SER A 176 33.34 34.92 19.02
N ASN A 177 32.11 34.41 19.16
CA ASN A 177 30.94 35.27 19.41
C ASN A 177 29.74 34.50 19.98
N ALA A 178 29.08 35.13 20.96
CA ALA A 178 27.72 34.92 21.46
C ALA A 178 27.54 34.16 22.79
N SER A 179 27.30 34.97 23.83
CA SER A 179 26.34 34.72 24.90
C SER A 179 25.00 34.28 24.31
N ILE A 180 24.73 32.97 24.36
CA ILE A 180 23.45 32.39 23.94
C ILE A 180 22.51 32.50 25.14
N LYS A 181 21.63 33.51 25.09
CA LYS A 181 20.48 33.61 26.00
C LYS A 181 19.64 32.32 25.91
N GLN A 182 19.29 31.85 27.10
CA GLN A 182 18.73 30.55 27.48
C GLN A 182 17.36 30.16 26.85
N PRO A 183 16.97 28.86 26.97
CA PRO A 183 16.01 28.13 26.11
C PRO A 183 14.52 28.30 26.46
N GLN A 184 14.14 29.33 27.22
CA GLN A 184 12.81 29.41 27.84
C GLN A 184 11.67 29.59 26.82
N HIS A 185 11.94 30.19 25.65
CA HIS A 185 10.95 30.29 24.57
C HIS A 185 10.76 28.99 23.78
N GLN A 186 11.69 28.04 23.84
CA GLN A 186 11.71 26.86 22.97
C GLN A 186 10.70 25.79 23.42
N SER A 187 10.55 25.57 24.73
CA SER A 187 9.60 24.58 25.27
C SER A 187 8.14 24.93 24.96
N SER A 188 7.79 26.23 25.01
CA SER A 188 6.44 26.72 24.65
C SER A 188 6.09 26.51 23.18
N SER A 189 7.08 26.38 22.30
CA SER A 189 6.86 26.10 20.88
C SER A 189 6.69 24.60 20.62
N LEU A 190 7.37 23.75 21.39
CA LEU A 190 7.34 22.29 21.21
C LEU A 190 5.98 21.68 21.51
N TRP A 191 5.32 22.07 22.61
CA TRP A 191 3.98 21.53 22.91
C TRP A 191 2.97 21.93 21.83
N ARG A 192 3.06 23.17 21.30
CA ARG A 192 2.16 23.65 20.25
C ARG A 192 2.35 22.85 18.96
N LEU A 193 3.61 22.63 18.57
CA LEU A 193 3.93 21.79 17.41
C LEU A 193 3.53 20.33 17.63
N GLY A 194 3.72 19.80 18.84
CA GLY A 194 3.26 18.46 19.21
C GLY A 194 1.74 18.32 19.09
N LEU A 195 0.98 19.28 19.61
CA LEU A 195 -0.48 19.31 19.49
C LEU A 195 -0.92 19.45 18.03
N ALA A 196 -0.24 20.29 17.25
CA ALA A 196 -0.47 20.42 15.82
C ALA A 196 -0.22 19.10 15.07
N GLY A 197 0.90 18.44 15.34
CA GLY A 197 1.24 17.12 14.78
C GLY A 197 0.22 16.04 15.16
N PHE A 198 -0.21 16.00 16.42
CA PHE A 198 -1.22 15.07 16.90
C PHE A 198 -2.60 15.33 16.28
N ALA A 199 -3.01 16.59 16.18
CA ALA A 199 -4.25 16.97 15.50
C ALA A 199 -4.18 16.58 14.02
N ALA A 200 -3.08 16.85 13.32
CA ALA A 200 -2.90 16.47 11.92
C ALA A 200 -2.97 14.95 11.75
N LEU A 201 -2.38 14.21 12.70
CA LEU A 201 -2.41 12.75 12.72
C LEU A 201 -3.85 12.21 12.81
N ILE A 202 -4.67 12.73 13.73
CA ILE A 202 -6.09 12.35 13.86
C ILE A 202 -6.86 12.75 12.59
N LEU A 203 -6.67 13.98 12.13
CA LEU A 203 -7.40 14.53 10.98
C LEU A 203 -7.15 13.76 9.68
N ALA A 204 -5.98 13.15 9.52
CA ALA A 204 -5.67 12.29 8.39
C ALA A 204 -6.64 11.09 8.22
N TYR A 205 -7.35 10.73 9.28
CA TYR A 205 -8.33 9.63 9.33
C TYR A 205 -9.79 10.09 9.34
N VAL A 206 -10.09 11.40 9.19
CA VAL A 206 -11.48 11.87 9.12
C VAL A 206 -12.17 11.39 7.84
N LEU A 207 -11.43 11.31 6.73
CA LEU A 207 -11.93 10.93 5.42
C LEU A 207 -11.56 9.49 5.03
N THR A 208 -11.39 8.57 5.98
CA THR A 208 -11.25 7.13 5.66
C THR A 208 -12.54 6.48 5.17
N LEU A 209 -13.68 7.17 5.25
CA LEU A 209 -15.00 6.75 4.75
C LEU A 209 -15.02 6.20 3.31
N THR A 210 -14.04 6.55 2.48
CA THR A 210 -14.00 6.18 1.07
C THR A 210 -13.07 4.99 0.77
N GLY A 211 -12.43 4.41 1.78
CA GLY A 211 -11.59 3.21 1.67
C GLY A 211 -12.09 2.07 2.56
N SER A 212 -11.81 0.82 2.18
CA SER A 212 -12.19 -0.34 3.00
C SER A 212 -11.47 -0.30 4.37
N GLU A 213 -12.27 -0.43 5.44
CA GLU A 213 -11.89 -0.45 6.86
C GLU A 213 -10.70 -1.38 7.15
N GLU A 214 -10.68 -2.53 6.46
CA GLU A 214 -9.62 -3.54 6.53
C GLU A 214 -8.22 -2.96 6.37
N ASN A 215 -8.06 -1.84 5.63
CA ASN A 215 -6.76 -1.27 5.36
C ASN A 215 -6.13 -0.53 6.55
N ILE A 216 -6.92 -0.09 7.54
CA ILE A 216 -6.40 0.73 8.66
C ILE A 216 -5.43 -0.08 9.53
N TYR A 217 -5.64 -1.39 9.63
CA TYR A 217 -4.76 -2.31 10.35
C TYR A 217 -3.54 -2.77 9.53
N LEU A 218 -3.55 -2.51 8.23
CA LEU A 218 -2.52 -2.96 7.31
C LEU A 218 -1.39 -1.94 7.18
N VAL A 219 -0.37 -2.11 8.03
CA VAL A 219 0.88 -1.32 8.01
C VAL A 219 1.89 -1.77 6.95
N ASN A 220 1.50 -2.68 6.05
CA ASN A 220 2.33 -3.25 5.00
C ASN A 220 1.58 -3.24 3.66
N GLY A 221 2.35 -3.37 2.59
CA GLY A 221 1.80 -3.50 1.24
C GLY A 221 1.03 -2.26 0.77
N ARG A 222 0.18 -2.47 -0.24
CA ARG A 222 -0.63 -1.42 -0.88
C ARG A 222 -1.61 -0.76 0.08
N ALA A 223 -2.18 -1.52 1.01
CA ALA A 223 -3.18 -1.04 1.94
C ALA A 223 -2.64 0.05 2.88
N SER A 224 -1.33 0.01 3.18
CA SER A 224 -0.65 1.00 4.04
C SER A 224 -0.67 2.43 3.51
N LEU A 225 -1.03 2.65 2.23
CA LEU A 225 -1.24 3.99 1.65
C LEU A 225 -2.28 4.80 2.43
N VAL A 226 -3.18 4.13 3.17
CA VAL A 226 -4.14 4.77 4.07
C VAL A 226 -3.46 5.70 5.08
N HIS A 227 -2.22 5.40 5.48
CA HIS A 227 -1.43 6.12 6.48
C HIS A 227 -0.54 7.22 5.89
N LEU A 228 -0.50 7.42 4.56
CA LEU A 228 0.43 8.37 3.94
C LEU A 228 0.10 9.82 4.31
N ALA A 229 -1.18 10.20 4.39
CA ALA A 229 -1.56 11.51 4.93
C ALA A 229 -1.05 11.69 6.36
N ALA A 230 -1.27 10.68 7.22
CA ALA A 230 -0.85 10.67 8.62
C ALA A 230 0.67 10.87 8.81
N ALA A 231 1.49 10.53 7.81
CA ALA A 231 2.94 10.73 7.85
C ALA A 231 3.34 12.19 8.11
N PHE A 232 2.55 13.18 7.69
CA PHE A 232 2.82 14.59 7.99
C PHE A 232 2.72 14.89 9.49
N GLY A 233 1.62 14.47 10.13
CA GLY A 233 1.43 14.61 11.57
C GLY A 233 2.49 13.85 12.36
N THR A 234 2.78 12.61 11.97
CA THR A 234 3.82 11.80 12.63
C THR A 234 5.21 12.40 12.46
N ALA A 235 5.55 12.99 11.31
CA ALA A 235 6.84 13.65 11.11
C ALA A 235 7.02 14.84 12.07
N ILE A 236 5.97 15.64 12.29
CA ILE A 236 6.00 16.73 13.27
C ILE A 236 6.20 16.18 14.68
N LEU A 237 5.47 15.13 15.06
CA LEU A 237 5.60 14.48 16.37
C LEU A 237 7.00 13.90 16.58
N CYS A 238 7.55 13.20 15.59
CA CYS A 238 8.92 12.69 15.62
C CYS A 238 9.93 13.83 15.76
N GLY A 239 9.76 14.94 15.03
CA GLY A 239 10.60 16.13 15.18
C GLY A 239 10.54 16.71 16.60
N CYS A 240 9.35 16.80 17.18
CA CYS A 240 9.16 17.25 18.56
C CYS A 240 9.81 16.30 19.57
N ALA A 241 9.68 14.98 19.37
CA ALA A 241 10.31 13.97 20.22
C ALA A 241 11.84 14.05 20.15
N CYS A 242 12.43 14.11 18.94
CA CYS A 242 13.86 14.27 18.74
C CYS A 242 14.39 15.55 19.42
N CYS A 243 13.67 16.67 19.26
CA CYS A 243 14.05 17.93 19.90
C CYS A 243 13.93 17.85 21.43
N GLY A 244 12.88 17.22 21.96
CA GLY A 244 12.70 16.99 23.39
C GLY A 244 13.82 16.13 23.99
N ILE A 245 14.21 15.04 23.32
CA ILE A 245 15.33 14.19 23.72
C ILE A 245 16.64 15.00 23.74
N GLN A 246 16.88 15.81 22.71
CA GLN A 246 18.08 16.63 22.63
C GLN A 246 18.13 17.69 23.74
N LEU A 247 17.01 18.34 24.06
CA LEU A 247 16.93 19.32 25.15
C LEU A 247 17.13 18.67 26.52
N ALA A 248 16.65 17.44 26.73
CA ALA A 248 16.78 16.72 27.99
C ALA A 248 18.24 16.31 28.31
N VAL A 249 19.11 16.20 27.30
CA VAL A 249 20.44 15.62 27.45
C VAL A 249 21.57 16.63 27.24
N SER A 250 21.33 17.88 27.66
CA SER A 250 22.17 19.08 27.48
C SER A 250 23.59 19.06 28.11
N ARG A 251 24.25 17.91 28.28
CA ARG A 251 25.68 17.76 28.59
C ARG A 251 26.45 17.33 27.34
N ASP A 252 27.43 18.13 26.93
CA ASP A 252 28.04 18.11 25.58
C ASP A 252 28.45 16.73 25.04
N ARG A 253 29.03 15.84 25.85
CA ARG A 253 29.44 14.50 25.36
C ARG A 253 28.29 13.54 25.07
N ARG A 254 27.10 13.72 25.68
CA ARG A 254 25.96 12.80 25.47
C ARG A 254 25.15 13.13 24.20
N ASN A 255 25.29 14.33 23.67
CA ASN A 255 24.62 14.75 22.42
C ASN A 255 25.04 13.90 21.22
N SER A 256 26.32 13.53 21.11
CA SER A 256 26.80 12.69 20.00
C SER A 256 26.23 11.27 20.07
N ILE A 257 26.15 10.69 21.27
CA ILE A 257 25.56 9.36 21.48
C ILE A 257 24.08 9.36 21.06
N ILE A 258 23.33 10.39 21.45
CA ILE A 258 21.92 10.52 21.07
C ILE A 258 21.74 10.72 19.58
N ALA A 259 22.58 11.55 18.96
CA ALA A 259 22.53 11.75 17.52
C ALA A 259 22.79 10.43 16.77
N VAL A 260 23.76 9.63 17.22
CA VAL A 260 24.02 8.28 16.68
C VAL A 260 22.85 7.34 16.94
N ALA A 261 22.23 7.37 18.13
CA ALA A 261 21.07 6.53 18.44
C ALA A 261 19.85 6.88 17.58
N LEU A 262 19.54 8.17 17.42
CA LEU A 262 18.46 8.65 16.54
C LEU A 262 18.75 8.30 15.07
N ALA A 263 19.99 8.52 14.61
CA ALA A 263 20.40 8.13 13.26
C ALA A 263 20.23 6.62 13.03
N SER A 264 20.62 5.79 14.01
CA SER A 264 20.44 4.34 13.97
C SER A 264 18.97 3.97 13.87
N PHE A 265 18.11 4.60 14.67
CA PHE A 265 16.67 4.40 14.62
C PHE A 265 16.07 4.73 13.24
N PHE A 266 16.41 5.89 12.66
CA PHE A 266 15.92 6.27 11.33
C PHE A 266 16.48 5.38 10.22
N MET A 267 17.71 4.91 10.35
CA MET A 267 18.29 3.97 9.42
C MET A 267 17.59 2.60 9.48
N LEU A 268 17.17 2.12 10.66
CA LEU A 268 16.35 0.91 10.77
C LEU A 268 14.98 1.07 10.07
N LEU A 269 14.38 2.27 10.10
CA LEU A 269 13.17 2.58 9.32
C LEU A 269 13.43 2.51 7.80
N ILE A 270 14.61 2.91 7.34
CA ILE A 270 15.02 2.78 5.94
C ILE A 270 15.19 1.30 5.57
N VAL A 271 15.85 0.49 6.41
CA VAL A 271 15.98 -0.96 6.20
C VAL A 271 14.62 -1.63 6.12
N SER A 272 13.69 -1.30 7.01
CA SER A 272 12.31 -1.79 6.92
C SER A 272 11.68 -1.44 5.58
N GLY A 273 11.95 -0.23 5.06
CA GLY A 273 11.54 0.17 3.71
C GLY A 273 12.10 -0.73 2.61
N PHE A 274 13.41 -1.03 2.62
CA PHE A 274 14.02 -1.95 1.66
C PHE A 274 13.49 -3.38 1.77
N LYS A 275 13.23 -3.86 2.98
CA LYS A 275 12.62 -5.17 3.18
C LYS A 275 11.25 -5.25 2.51
N ASN A 276 10.41 -4.23 2.67
CA ASN A 276 9.12 -4.18 1.98
C ASN A 276 9.31 -4.28 0.45
N GLN A 277 10.33 -3.62 -0.13
CA GLN A 277 10.64 -3.74 -1.57
C GLN A 277 10.99 -5.16 -1.98
N GLN A 278 11.82 -5.84 -1.18
CA GLN A 278 12.23 -7.22 -1.45
C GLN A 278 11.03 -8.17 -1.45
N GLU A 279 10.06 -7.94 -0.55
CA GLU A 279 8.80 -8.70 -0.55
C GLU A 279 8.02 -8.49 -1.86
N PHE A 280 7.94 -7.27 -2.39
CA PHE A 280 7.31 -7.04 -3.70
C PHE A 280 8.03 -7.75 -4.86
N VAL A 281 9.36 -7.76 -4.86
CA VAL A 281 10.15 -8.49 -5.86
C VAL A 281 9.88 -9.99 -5.76
N ALA A 282 9.88 -10.54 -4.55
CA ALA A 282 9.59 -11.96 -4.31
C ALA A 282 8.17 -12.33 -4.77
N ILE A 283 7.18 -11.48 -4.52
CA ILE A 283 5.79 -11.68 -4.99
C ILE A 283 5.71 -11.60 -6.51
N ALA A 284 6.40 -10.66 -7.15
CA ALA A 284 6.42 -10.56 -8.60
C ALA A 284 7.04 -11.83 -9.24
N GLN A 285 8.13 -12.33 -8.67
CA GLN A 285 8.74 -13.59 -9.08
C GLN A 285 7.80 -14.78 -8.86
N TYR A 286 7.14 -14.84 -7.70
CA TYR A 286 6.14 -15.86 -7.41
C TYR A 286 5.01 -15.84 -8.45
N GLN A 287 4.46 -14.67 -8.78
CA GLN A 287 3.43 -14.55 -9.80
C GLN A 287 3.92 -15.02 -11.17
N ARG A 288 5.17 -14.71 -11.55
CA ARG A 288 5.77 -15.21 -12.78
C ARG A 288 5.86 -16.73 -12.81
N THR A 289 6.38 -17.33 -11.74
CA THR A 289 6.44 -18.80 -11.59
C THR A 289 5.05 -19.41 -11.68
N PHE A 290 4.11 -18.85 -10.92
CA PHE A 290 2.74 -19.31 -10.83
C PHE A 290 2.05 -19.37 -12.21
N TRP A 291 2.05 -18.27 -12.95
CA TRP A 291 1.39 -18.23 -14.26
C TRP A 291 2.13 -19.06 -15.31
N THR A 292 3.46 -19.16 -15.20
CA THR A 292 4.27 -20.06 -16.03
C THR A 292 3.85 -21.52 -15.80
N ASP A 293 3.65 -21.91 -14.54
CA ASP A 293 3.20 -23.26 -14.19
C ASP A 293 1.77 -23.52 -14.66
N VAL A 294 0.85 -22.55 -14.46
CA VAL A 294 -0.53 -22.65 -14.99
C VAL A 294 -0.52 -22.91 -16.49
N ALA A 295 0.29 -22.18 -17.26
CA ALA A 295 0.40 -22.38 -18.70
C ALA A 295 0.93 -23.77 -19.07
N LYS A 296 1.99 -24.24 -18.39
CA LYS A 296 2.60 -25.56 -18.61
C LYS A 296 1.64 -26.70 -18.26
N LEU A 297 0.85 -26.54 -17.21
CA LEU A 297 -0.06 -27.57 -16.69
C LEU A 297 -1.42 -27.59 -17.41
N CYS A 298 -1.79 -26.48 -18.07
CA CYS A 298 -3.06 -26.33 -18.76
C CYS A 298 -2.89 -26.05 -20.27
N PRO A 299 -2.06 -26.79 -21.02
CA PRO A 299 -1.85 -26.52 -22.45
C PRO A 299 -3.09 -26.84 -23.29
N ASP A 300 -3.97 -27.69 -22.77
CA ASP A 300 -5.25 -28.12 -23.34
C ASP A 300 -6.43 -27.23 -22.95
N MET A 301 -6.20 -26.01 -22.46
CA MET A 301 -7.29 -25.09 -22.14
C MET A 301 -8.09 -24.72 -23.41
N THR A 302 -9.41 -24.95 -23.34
CA THR A 302 -10.36 -24.75 -24.45
C THR A 302 -11.52 -23.87 -24.01
N ARG A 303 -12.43 -23.55 -24.93
CA ARG A 303 -13.68 -22.82 -24.68
C ARG A 303 -14.38 -23.34 -23.41
N ARG A 304 -14.69 -22.43 -22.48
CA ARG A 304 -15.31 -22.69 -21.16
C ARG A 304 -14.50 -23.60 -20.23
N SER A 305 -13.18 -23.70 -20.41
CA SER A 305 -12.33 -24.37 -19.42
C SER A 305 -12.25 -23.52 -18.15
N ILE A 306 -12.39 -24.17 -17.00
CA ILE A 306 -12.32 -23.51 -15.70
C ILE A 306 -11.14 -24.13 -14.95
N ILE A 307 -10.20 -23.30 -14.54
CA ILE A 307 -9.03 -23.73 -13.79
C ILE A 307 -9.30 -23.41 -12.32
N LEU A 308 -9.48 -24.43 -11.49
CA LEU A 308 -9.64 -24.27 -10.06
C LEU A 308 -8.29 -24.53 -9.40
N ILE A 309 -7.90 -23.63 -8.48
CA ILE A 309 -6.57 -23.64 -7.88
C ILE A 309 -6.72 -23.68 -6.36
N ASP A 310 -6.31 -24.81 -5.82
CA ASP A 310 -6.35 -25.18 -4.41
C ASP A 310 -5.01 -24.83 -3.75
N PHE A 311 -5.03 -23.87 -2.84
CA PHE A 311 -3.86 -23.46 -2.08
C PHE A 311 -3.90 -24.12 -0.71
N ASN A 312 -3.50 -25.40 -0.62
CA ASN A 312 -3.44 -26.14 0.65
C ASN A 312 -2.60 -25.45 1.74
N GLN A 313 -1.70 -24.55 1.35
CA GLN A 313 -0.95 -23.67 2.24
C GLN A 313 -0.85 -22.32 1.56
N ASP A 314 -1.12 -21.24 2.29
CA ASP A 314 -0.95 -19.90 1.76
C ASP A 314 0.52 -19.71 1.37
N PRO A 315 0.83 -19.48 0.08
CA PRO A 315 2.20 -19.24 -0.34
C PRO A 315 2.74 -18.01 0.41
N VAL A 316 3.93 -18.18 0.98
CA VAL A 316 4.63 -17.24 1.86
C VAL A 316 4.27 -15.77 1.58
N GLY A 317 3.48 -15.16 2.47
CA GLY A 317 3.29 -13.71 2.54
C GLY A 317 2.31 -13.08 1.54
N LEU A 318 1.53 -13.87 0.79
CA LEU A 318 0.55 -13.34 -0.17
C LEU A 318 -0.58 -12.51 0.49
N ASP A 319 -0.92 -12.78 1.75
CA ASP A 319 -1.90 -11.98 2.50
C ASP A 319 -1.45 -10.55 2.74
N ARG A 320 -0.14 -10.33 2.90
CA ARG A 320 0.41 -9.01 3.26
C ARG A 320 0.39 -8.04 2.09
N VAL A 321 0.35 -8.56 0.87
CA VAL A 321 0.30 -7.80 -0.36
C VAL A 321 -0.73 -8.50 -1.23
N GLN A 322 -2.01 -8.17 -1.04
CA GLN A 322 -3.20 -8.63 -1.78
C GLN A 322 -2.94 -8.86 -3.29
N SER A 323 -2.28 -9.95 -3.63
CA SER A 323 -1.64 -10.15 -4.92
C SER A 323 -2.59 -10.81 -5.91
N PHE A 324 -3.69 -11.37 -5.40
CA PHE A 324 -4.64 -12.16 -6.17
C PHE A 324 -6.11 -11.74 -6.02
N ASN A 325 -6.45 -10.80 -5.14
CA ASN A 325 -7.81 -10.74 -4.56
C ASN A 325 -8.88 -10.04 -5.39
N SER A 326 -8.75 -9.87 -6.71
CA SER A 326 -9.85 -9.19 -7.42
C SER A 326 -9.96 -9.33 -8.94
N ARG A 327 -9.00 -9.95 -9.65
CA ARG A 327 -9.03 -10.07 -11.12
C ARG A 327 -8.48 -11.41 -11.62
N PHE A 328 -8.47 -12.40 -10.75
CA PHE A 328 -7.86 -13.70 -11.03
C PHE A 328 -8.51 -14.40 -12.25
N PRO A 329 -9.86 -14.38 -12.41
CA PRO A 329 -10.53 -14.98 -13.56
C PRO A 329 -10.23 -14.32 -14.90
N GLY A 330 -9.94 -13.02 -14.91
CA GLY A 330 -9.69 -12.25 -16.13
C GLY A 330 -8.24 -12.27 -16.59
N LEU A 331 -7.30 -12.72 -15.75
CA LEU A 331 -5.87 -12.52 -16.01
C LEU A 331 -5.37 -13.30 -17.23
N LEU A 332 -5.93 -14.49 -17.49
CA LEU A 332 -5.59 -15.28 -18.67
C LEU A 332 -5.86 -14.52 -19.97
N GLY A 333 -6.91 -13.70 -20.03
CA GLY A 333 -7.21 -12.86 -21.21
C GLY A 333 -6.25 -11.67 -21.37
N LEU A 334 -5.50 -11.34 -20.31
CA LEU A 334 -4.43 -10.33 -20.35
C LEU A 334 -3.08 -10.94 -20.71
N ILE A 335 -2.89 -12.24 -20.41
CA ILE A 335 -1.68 -13.02 -20.75
C ILE A 335 -1.76 -13.53 -22.19
N TYR A 336 -2.92 -14.00 -22.65
CA TYR A 336 -3.12 -14.60 -23.97
C TYR A 336 -4.20 -13.87 -24.78
N LYS A 337 -4.07 -13.91 -26.10
CA LYS A 337 -5.10 -13.45 -27.04
C LYS A 337 -6.02 -14.63 -27.37
N PHE A 338 -7.19 -14.65 -26.76
CA PHE A 338 -8.23 -15.62 -27.10
C PHE A 338 -8.96 -15.26 -28.39
N PRO A 339 -9.54 -16.25 -29.09
CA PRO A 339 -10.41 -16.00 -30.25
C PRO A 339 -11.53 -15.00 -29.93
N SER A 340 -11.83 -14.10 -30.87
CA SER A 340 -12.82 -13.03 -30.65
C SER A 340 -14.23 -13.58 -30.40
N ASP A 341 -14.57 -14.73 -30.97
CA ASP A 341 -15.85 -15.42 -30.73
C ASP A 341 -15.97 -15.99 -29.30
N TRP A 342 -14.89 -15.99 -28.51
CA TRP A 342 -14.90 -16.37 -27.10
C TRP A 342 -15.14 -15.18 -26.17
N ILE A 343 -14.95 -13.96 -26.68
CA ILE A 343 -15.00 -12.72 -25.91
C ILE A 343 -16.31 -12.01 -26.26
N ASN A 344 -17.20 -11.89 -25.28
CA ASN A 344 -18.39 -11.06 -25.44
C ASN A 344 -18.05 -9.64 -25.00
N SER A 345 -17.90 -8.73 -25.96
CA SER A 345 -17.57 -7.32 -25.72
C SER A 345 -18.69 -6.54 -25.01
N GLU A 346 -19.94 -6.97 -25.16
CA GLU A 346 -21.10 -6.32 -24.54
C GLU A 346 -21.30 -6.79 -23.10
N ASN A 347 -20.99 -8.07 -22.83
CA ASN A 347 -21.10 -8.65 -21.50
C ASN A 347 -19.91 -9.58 -21.20
N PRO A 348 -18.83 -9.06 -20.59
CA PRO A 348 -17.66 -9.86 -20.22
C PRO A 348 -18.01 -11.08 -19.35
N LEU A 349 -19.06 -11.02 -18.52
CA LEU A 349 -19.51 -12.14 -17.70
C LEU A 349 -19.90 -13.35 -18.55
N GLN A 350 -20.46 -13.11 -19.74
CA GLN A 350 -20.86 -14.15 -20.69
C GLN A 350 -19.71 -14.63 -21.58
N SER A 351 -18.51 -14.07 -21.46
CA SER A 351 -17.35 -14.52 -22.20
C SER A 351 -16.99 -15.96 -21.84
N VAL A 352 -16.73 -16.77 -22.85
CA VAL A 352 -16.50 -18.21 -22.78
C VAL A 352 -15.01 -18.57 -22.87
N GLN A 353 -14.13 -17.58 -22.71
CA GLN A 353 -12.70 -17.79 -22.58
C GLN A 353 -12.35 -18.58 -21.29
N PRO A 354 -11.20 -19.28 -21.25
CA PRO A 354 -10.71 -19.91 -20.04
C PRO A 354 -10.57 -18.93 -18.88
N ARG A 355 -10.91 -19.36 -17.66
CA ARG A 355 -10.79 -18.56 -16.44
C ARG A 355 -10.17 -19.38 -15.32
N ALA A 356 -9.38 -18.72 -14.49
CA ALA A 356 -8.79 -19.31 -13.30
C ALA A 356 -9.45 -18.77 -12.03
N TYR A 357 -9.67 -19.61 -11.03
CA TYR A 357 -10.25 -19.25 -9.73
C TYR A 357 -9.39 -19.83 -8.62
N ARG A 358 -9.10 -18.99 -7.62
CA ARG A 358 -8.54 -19.42 -6.35
C ARG A 358 -9.69 -19.90 -5.47
N LEU A 359 -9.55 -21.10 -4.93
CA LEU A 359 -10.49 -21.68 -3.98
C LEU A 359 -10.23 -21.10 -2.57
N ASP A 360 -11.29 -21.01 -1.77
CA ASP A 360 -11.22 -20.66 -0.33
C ASP A 360 -10.77 -21.88 0.50
N ASP A 361 -10.31 -21.71 1.74
CA ASP A 361 -9.68 -22.80 2.52
C ASP A 361 -10.64 -23.97 2.82
N ASP A 362 -11.95 -23.68 2.90
CA ASP A 362 -13.03 -24.65 3.19
C ASP A 362 -13.91 -24.94 1.96
N TRP A 363 -13.37 -24.74 0.75
CA TRP A 363 -14.16 -24.84 -0.49
C TRP A 363 -14.83 -26.21 -0.69
N GLN A 364 -14.26 -27.29 -0.16
CA GLN A 364 -14.78 -28.65 -0.25
C GLN A 364 -16.14 -28.79 0.45
N GLU A 365 -16.37 -28.04 1.52
CA GLU A 365 -17.63 -28.08 2.28
C GLU A 365 -18.74 -27.27 1.60
N GLN A 366 -18.34 -26.29 0.79
CA GLN A 366 -19.22 -25.26 0.24
C GLN A 366 -19.55 -25.47 -1.23
N ILE A 367 -18.79 -26.34 -1.91
CA ILE A 367 -19.03 -26.67 -3.31
C ILE A 367 -20.32 -27.48 -3.41
N ALA A 368 -21.40 -26.81 -3.81
CA ALA A 368 -22.68 -27.48 -3.98
C ALA A 368 -22.63 -28.42 -5.18
N ILE A 369 -23.18 -29.63 -4.98
CA ILE A 369 -23.02 -30.76 -5.89
C ILE A 369 -24.36 -31.22 -6.44
N GLU A 370 -24.49 -31.16 -7.77
CA GLU A 370 -25.58 -31.79 -8.50
C GLU A 370 -25.02 -32.59 -9.68
N ASP A 371 -25.06 -33.92 -9.58
CA ASP A 371 -24.57 -34.87 -10.59
C ASP A 371 -23.11 -34.60 -10.99
N ASP A 372 -22.81 -34.48 -12.29
CA ASP A 372 -21.51 -34.15 -12.87
C ASP A 372 -21.16 -32.65 -12.83
N PHE A 373 -21.91 -31.84 -12.07
CA PHE A 373 -21.72 -30.40 -12.00
C PHE A 373 -21.19 -29.94 -10.64
N LEU A 374 -20.23 -29.03 -10.72
CA LEU A 374 -19.70 -28.25 -9.61
C LEU A 374 -20.34 -26.85 -9.63
N GLN A 375 -20.88 -26.41 -8.49
CA GLN A 375 -21.37 -25.05 -8.32
C GLN A 375 -20.30 -24.19 -7.65
N ILE A 376 -19.74 -23.26 -8.41
CA ILE A 376 -18.75 -22.29 -7.92
C ILE A 376 -19.50 -21.00 -7.54
N ASN A 377 -19.62 -20.76 -6.24
CA ASN A 377 -20.30 -19.60 -5.66
C ASN A 377 -19.29 -18.72 -4.87
N ARG A 378 -19.80 -17.77 -4.09
CA ARG A 378 -18.99 -16.82 -3.30
C ARG A 378 -18.33 -17.43 -2.06
N GLU A 379 -18.75 -18.62 -1.70
CA GLU A 379 -18.23 -19.38 -0.57
C GLU A 379 -17.05 -20.22 -1.08
N VAL A 380 -17.22 -20.90 -2.23
CA VAL A 380 -16.18 -21.75 -2.84
C VAL A 380 -14.94 -21.01 -3.34
N ALA A 381 -15.12 -19.80 -3.91
CA ALA A 381 -14.04 -19.07 -4.56
C ALA A 381 -13.78 -17.72 -3.91
N LEU A 382 -12.49 -17.41 -3.70
CA LEU A 382 -12.04 -16.15 -3.10
C LEU A 382 -12.40 -14.94 -3.98
N ASP A 383 -12.39 -15.10 -5.31
CA ASP A 383 -12.85 -14.04 -6.22
C ASP A 383 -14.38 -14.01 -6.30
N ARG A 384 -14.96 -13.02 -5.63
CA ARG A 384 -16.43 -12.85 -5.53
C ARG A 384 -17.03 -12.24 -6.80
N ARG A 385 -16.21 -11.87 -7.79
CA ARG A 385 -16.64 -11.27 -9.05
C ARG A 385 -16.61 -12.33 -10.16
N ASP A 386 -17.57 -12.22 -11.06
CA ASP A 386 -17.61 -12.98 -12.31
C ASP A 386 -17.60 -14.51 -12.13
N LEU A 387 -18.25 -14.97 -11.05
CA LEU A 387 -18.37 -16.40 -10.73
C LEU A 387 -19.07 -17.17 -11.85
N PRO A 388 -18.56 -18.34 -12.22
CA PRO A 388 -19.06 -19.09 -13.37
C PRO A 388 -20.36 -19.85 -13.07
N GLY A 389 -20.79 -19.91 -11.80
CA GLY A 389 -21.97 -20.65 -11.37
C GLY A 389 -21.78 -22.14 -11.54
N ARG A 390 -22.70 -22.81 -12.26
CA ARG A 390 -22.72 -24.26 -12.44
C ARG A 390 -21.87 -24.70 -13.66
N ILE A 391 -20.89 -25.57 -13.43
CA ILE A 391 -19.94 -26.03 -14.45
C ILE A 391 -19.84 -27.56 -14.43
N ARG A 392 -19.73 -28.20 -15.60
CA ARG A 392 -19.44 -29.64 -15.68
C ARG A 392 -18.02 -29.95 -15.23
N SER A 393 -17.83 -30.94 -14.36
CA SER A 393 -16.51 -31.34 -13.86
C SER A 393 -15.51 -31.70 -14.97
N SER A 394 -16.00 -32.25 -16.09
CA SER A 394 -15.19 -32.58 -17.27
C SER A 394 -14.57 -31.38 -17.99
N ARG A 395 -14.99 -30.15 -17.65
CA ARG A 395 -14.39 -28.89 -18.14
C ARG A 395 -13.48 -28.24 -17.11
N VAL A 396 -13.34 -28.85 -15.94
CA VAL A 396 -12.56 -28.32 -14.83
C VAL A 396 -11.15 -28.91 -14.87
N ILE A 397 -10.17 -28.02 -14.91
CA ILE A 397 -8.77 -28.35 -14.65
C ILE A 397 -8.52 -27.99 -13.19
N PHE A 398 -8.14 -28.98 -12.39
CA PHE A 398 -7.86 -28.76 -10.97
C PHE A 398 -6.35 -28.73 -10.74
N LEU A 399 -5.86 -27.64 -10.18
CA LEU A 399 -4.46 -27.46 -9.80
C LEU A 399 -4.35 -27.41 -8.28
N ARG A 400 -3.39 -28.12 -7.72
CA ARG A 400 -3.09 -28.09 -6.29
C ARG A 400 -1.70 -27.51 -6.08
N SER A 401 -1.60 -26.54 -5.18
CA SER A 401 -0.31 -26.01 -4.72
C SER A 401 0.27 -26.92 -3.63
N GLN A 402 1.48 -27.41 -3.84
CA GLN A 402 2.27 -28.15 -2.86
C GLN A 402 3.68 -27.58 -2.86
N GLU A 403 4.16 -27.15 -1.69
CA GLU A 403 5.51 -26.59 -1.51
C GLU A 403 5.84 -25.43 -2.48
N GLY A 404 4.82 -24.61 -2.80
CA GLY A 404 4.97 -23.46 -3.69
C GLY A 404 5.04 -23.81 -5.19
N ARG A 405 4.84 -25.07 -5.58
CA ARG A 405 4.69 -25.49 -6.98
C ARG A 405 3.27 -25.93 -7.27
N LEU A 406 2.81 -25.69 -8.49
CA LEU A 406 1.52 -26.20 -8.93
C LEU A 406 1.66 -27.59 -9.51
N SER A 407 0.67 -28.43 -9.24
CA SER A 407 0.51 -29.75 -9.84
C SER A 407 -0.92 -29.88 -10.36
N ARG A 408 -1.08 -30.41 -11.58
CA ARG A 408 -2.42 -30.73 -12.10
C ARG A 408 -2.86 -32.07 -11.56
N GLN A 409 -4.07 -32.11 -11.02
CA GLN A 409 -4.71 -33.33 -10.56
C GLN A 409 -5.51 -33.94 -11.73
N PHE A 410 -5.29 -35.23 -11.95
CA PHE A 410 -5.98 -36.01 -12.98
C PHE A 410 -6.93 -37.04 -12.38
N GLU A 411 -6.66 -37.44 -11.14
CA GLU A 411 -7.53 -38.33 -10.39
C GLU A 411 -8.90 -37.68 -10.20
N PRO A 412 -9.99 -38.46 -10.20
CA PRO A 412 -11.31 -37.93 -9.92
C PRO A 412 -11.33 -37.19 -8.58
N LEU A 413 -11.91 -35.99 -8.59
CA LEU A 413 -12.02 -35.19 -7.39
C LEU A 413 -13.05 -35.83 -6.46
N VAL A 414 -12.66 -36.15 -5.23
CA VAL A 414 -13.56 -36.71 -4.22
C VAL A 414 -13.97 -35.60 -3.24
N VAL A 415 -15.28 -35.36 -3.12
CA VAL A 415 -15.85 -34.38 -2.18
C VAL A 415 -17.02 -35.06 -1.47
N GLY A 416 -16.87 -35.30 -0.16
CA GLY A 416 -17.79 -36.16 0.58
C GLY A 416 -17.86 -37.57 -0.04
N ASP A 417 -19.08 -38.08 -0.24
CA ASP A 417 -19.31 -39.41 -0.82
C ASP A 417 -19.38 -39.41 -2.37
N ARG A 418 -19.02 -38.30 -3.03
CA ARG A 418 -19.14 -38.15 -4.48
C ARG A 418 -17.78 -38.01 -5.15
N THR A 419 -17.72 -38.47 -6.39
CA THR A 419 -16.51 -38.51 -7.21
C THR A 419 -16.76 -37.85 -8.56
N PHE A 420 -15.90 -36.92 -8.94
CA PHE A 420 -16.04 -36.15 -10.18
C PHE A 420 -14.87 -36.35 -11.11
N ASN A 421 -15.17 -36.72 -12.34
CA ASN A 421 -14.15 -36.82 -13.38
C ASN A 421 -13.72 -35.41 -13.81
N LEU A 422 -12.44 -35.11 -13.57
CA LEU A 422 -11.80 -33.88 -14.00
C LEU A 422 -11.38 -33.95 -15.47
N LYS A 423 -11.09 -32.79 -16.07
CA LYS A 423 -10.58 -32.70 -17.44
C LYS A 423 -9.21 -33.39 -17.54
N GLN A 424 -9.14 -34.43 -18.36
CA GLN A 424 -7.89 -35.14 -18.65
C GLN A 424 -7.04 -34.37 -19.68
N ASN A 425 -5.71 -34.44 -19.56
CA ASN A 425 -4.82 -33.83 -20.56
C ASN A 425 -4.75 -34.75 -21.78
N GLN A 426 -5.47 -34.38 -22.84
CA GLN A 426 -5.49 -35.12 -24.10
C GLN A 426 -4.52 -34.54 -25.14
N THR A 427 -3.72 -33.54 -24.78
CA THR A 427 -2.85 -32.83 -25.72
C THR A 427 -1.38 -33.16 -25.51
N GLN A 428 -0.63 -33.26 -26.61
CA GLN A 428 0.84 -33.34 -26.59
C GLN A 428 1.49 -31.94 -26.48
N LEU A 429 0.68 -30.89 -26.32
CA LEU A 429 1.13 -29.52 -26.26
C LEU A 429 1.88 -29.28 -24.94
N LYS A 430 3.02 -28.60 -25.03
CA LYS A 430 3.83 -28.19 -23.85
C LYS A 430 3.41 -26.82 -23.29
N ALA A 431 2.63 -26.06 -24.06
CA ALA A 431 2.15 -24.73 -23.71
C ALA A 431 0.80 -24.45 -24.40
N PRO A 432 0.02 -23.48 -23.91
CA PRO A 432 -1.26 -23.12 -24.52
C PRO A 432 -1.05 -22.58 -25.94
N PRO A 433 -1.88 -22.96 -26.93
CA PRO A 433 -1.71 -22.61 -28.34
C PRO A 433 -2.22 -21.20 -28.66
N PHE A 434 -2.15 -20.26 -27.71
CA PHE A 434 -2.65 -18.90 -27.89
C PHE A 434 -1.51 -17.91 -28.04
N PRO A 435 -1.64 -16.90 -28.93
CA PRO A 435 -0.66 -15.84 -29.03
C PRO A 435 -0.54 -15.05 -27.72
N PRO A 436 0.67 -14.55 -27.38
CA PRO A 436 0.87 -13.70 -26.21
C PRO A 436 0.10 -12.37 -26.32
N ASN A 437 -0.32 -11.84 -25.17
CA ASN A 437 -0.97 -10.54 -25.01
C ASN A 437 -0.15 -9.63 -24.07
N PHE A 438 -0.65 -8.43 -23.74
CA PHE A 438 0.14 -7.37 -23.12
C PHE A 438 0.78 -7.70 -21.74
N MET A 439 0.23 -8.64 -20.97
CA MET A 439 0.83 -9.07 -19.69
C MET A 439 1.76 -10.26 -19.82
N PHE A 440 1.89 -10.87 -21.01
CA PHE A 440 2.63 -12.12 -21.18
C PHE A 440 4.07 -12.00 -20.66
N ASP A 441 4.84 -11.04 -21.16
CA ASP A 441 6.25 -10.88 -20.75
C ASP A 441 6.43 -10.40 -19.29
N LEU A 442 5.37 -9.84 -18.69
CA LEU A 442 5.41 -9.37 -17.30
C LEU A 442 5.13 -10.51 -16.30
N LEU A 443 4.26 -11.45 -16.69
CA LEU A 443 3.76 -12.53 -15.82
C LEU A 443 4.27 -13.93 -16.21
N MET A 444 5.03 -14.05 -17.30
CA MET A 444 5.61 -15.32 -17.73
C MET A 444 7.12 -15.22 -17.73
N PHE A 445 7.80 -16.30 -17.37
CA PHE A 445 9.22 -16.39 -17.64
C PHE A 445 9.46 -16.63 -19.14
N PRO A 446 10.54 -16.08 -19.72
CA PRO A 446 10.96 -16.41 -21.06
C PRO A 446 11.14 -17.93 -21.20
N THR A 447 10.60 -18.50 -22.26
CA THR A 447 10.57 -19.95 -22.50
C THR A 447 11.95 -20.61 -22.55
N ASP A 448 13.02 -19.82 -22.71
CA ASP A 448 14.41 -20.26 -22.89
C ASP A 448 15.31 -20.09 -21.64
N SER A 449 14.86 -19.43 -20.57
CA SER A 449 15.70 -19.25 -19.37
C SER A 449 15.53 -20.44 -18.42
N GLN A 450 16.48 -21.39 -18.45
CA GLN A 450 16.49 -22.53 -17.54
C GLN A 450 17.08 -22.23 -16.14
N SER A 451 17.52 -20.99 -15.87
CA SER A 451 18.15 -20.64 -14.59
C SER A 451 17.70 -19.29 -14.00
N PRO A 452 17.44 -19.22 -12.67
CA PRO A 452 17.26 -17.97 -11.93
C PRO A 452 18.40 -16.95 -12.11
N ALA A 453 19.61 -17.39 -12.47
CA ALA A 453 20.77 -16.53 -12.69
C ALA A 453 20.67 -15.74 -14.01
N ASP A 454 20.10 -16.33 -15.07
CA ASP A 454 19.89 -15.66 -16.37
C ASP A 454 18.77 -14.60 -16.32
N LEU A 455 17.90 -14.71 -15.31
CA LEU A 455 16.83 -13.74 -15.08
C LEU A 455 17.34 -12.49 -14.38
N GLN A 456 18.31 -12.60 -13.46
CA GLN A 456 18.93 -11.44 -12.81
C GLN A 456 19.77 -10.60 -13.77
N SER A 457 20.36 -11.18 -14.80
CA SER A 457 21.13 -10.44 -15.82
C SER A 457 20.21 -9.68 -16.79
N ARG A 458 19.08 -10.26 -17.20
CA ARG A 458 18.09 -9.61 -18.06
C ARG A 458 17.27 -8.53 -17.36
N ASP A 459 16.90 -8.72 -16.08
CA ASP A 459 16.22 -7.68 -15.31
C ASP A 459 17.12 -6.44 -15.14
N ARG A 460 18.46 -6.59 -15.13
CA ARG A 460 19.40 -5.45 -15.20
C ARG A 460 19.36 -4.77 -16.58
N GLU A 461 19.36 -5.54 -17.66
CA GLU A 461 19.31 -4.99 -19.03
C GLU A 461 18.00 -4.23 -19.33
N LEU A 462 16.88 -4.64 -18.71
CA LEU A 462 15.59 -3.95 -18.81
C LEU A 462 15.46 -2.73 -17.88
N LEU A 463 16.27 -2.64 -16.82
CA LEU A 463 16.34 -1.45 -15.96
C LEU A 463 17.28 -0.38 -16.52
N ASP A 464 18.26 -0.78 -17.34
CA ASP A 464 19.20 0.12 -18.03
C ASP A 464 18.64 0.70 -19.34
N ARG A 465 17.52 0.14 -19.86
CA ARG A 465 16.76 0.68 -21.00
C ARG A 465 15.54 1.46 -20.50
#